data_AF-B6BS32-F1
#
_entry.id   AF-B6BS32-F1
#
_cell.length_a   1.000
_cell.length_b   1.000
_cell.length_c   1.000
_cell.angle_alpha   90.00
_cell.angle_beta   90.00
_cell.angle_gamma   90.00
#
_symmetry.space_group_name_H-M   'P 1'
#
loop_
_entity.id
_entity.type
_entity.pdbx_description
1 polymer ?
#
loop_
_entity_poly.entity_id
_entity_poly.type
_entity_poly.pdbx_seq_one_letter_code
_entity_poly.pdbx_strand_id
1 'polypeptide(L)'
;MTILYFFLRFFASINSKKISKSLRILLFIGLIIFAVLFAIAGKFLLTLPLTIASLALLKLKGLSLFQLISLYRLIQTLRNTGRFSFNNKNSSNVSSMTTLEAYKILNLEPSENLTKEMVNKAYVNIQKKIHPDISPETARLSAIVNEAKEVVLKDLS
;
A
#
# COMPACT_ATOMS: atom_id res chain seq x y z
N MET A 1 11.98 -45.99 -26.81
CA MET A 1 11.22 -46.93 -25.94
C MET A 1 11.69 -46.90 -24.48
N THR A 2 13.00 -46.83 -24.20
CA THR A 2 13.56 -46.81 -22.83
C THR A 2 13.20 -45.57 -22.00
N ILE A 3 13.17 -44.38 -22.61
CA ILE A 3 12.75 -43.13 -21.93
C ILE A 3 11.32 -43.25 -21.38
N LEU A 4 10.38 -43.76 -22.19
CA LEU A 4 8.98 -43.88 -21.82
C LEU A 4 8.80 -44.85 -20.64
N TYR A 5 9.52 -45.98 -20.68
CA TYR A 5 9.53 -46.95 -19.58
C TYR A 5 10.07 -46.34 -18.28
N PHE A 6 11.13 -45.54 -18.35
CA PHE A 6 11.70 -44.88 -17.17
C PHE A 6 10.70 -43.87 -16.56
N PHE A 7 10.03 -43.05 -17.38
CA PHE A 7 8.98 -42.14 -16.93
C PHE A 7 7.79 -42.89 -16.32
N LEU A 8 7.30 -43.96 -16.96
CA LEU A 8 6.20 -44.77 -16.42
C LEU A 8 6.55 -45.36 -15.06
N ARG A 9 7.76 -45.90 -14.92
CA ARG A 9 8.24 -46.49 -13.66
C ARG A 9 8.40 -45.42 -12.57
N PHE A 10 8.85 -44.22 -12.93
CA PHE A 10 8.95 -43.09 -12.01
C PHE A 10 7.57 -42.68 -11.48
N PHE A 11 6.58 -42.49 -12.36
CA PHE A 11 5.21 -42.15 -11.96
C PHE A 11 4.53 -43.26 -11.15
N ALA A 12 4.75 -44.53 -11.51
CA ALA A 12 4.16 -45.67 -10.79
C ALA A 12 4.72 -45.85 -9.36
N SER A 13 5.92 -45.36 -9.08
CA SER A 13 6.58 -45.49 -7.77
C SER A 13 6.15 -44.45 -6.73
N ILE A 14 5.42 -43.41 -7.16
CA ILE A 14 5.02 -42.29 -6.29
C ILE A 14 3.65 -42.60 -5.64
N ASN A 15 3.54 -42.37 -4.34
CA ASN A 15 2.27 -42.52 -3.62
C ASN A 15 1.16 -41.62 -4.22
N SER A 16 0.00 -42.18 -4.56
CA SER A 16 -1.08 -41.49 -5.31
C SER A 16 -1.59 -40.22 -4.61
N LYS A 17 -1.57 -40.19 -3.27
CA LYS A 17 -1.94 -39.00 -2.49
C LYS A 17 -0.96 -37.84 -2.67
N LYS A 18 0.33 -38.10 -2.93
CA LYS A 18 1.36 -37.06 -3.18
C LYS A 18 1.32 -36.55 -4.62
N ILE A 19 1.02 -37.42 -5.58
CA ILE A 19 0.83 -37.07 -7.01
C ILE A 19 -0.23 -35.98 -7.17
N SER A 20 -1.41 -36.14 -6.56
CA SER A 20 -2.51 -35.19 -6.78
C SER A 20 -2.19 -33.77 -6.30
N LYS A 21 -1.39 -33.62 -5.23
CA LYS A 21 -0.96 -32.31 -4.72
C LYS A 21 0.14 -31.69 -5.58
N SER A 22 1.16 -32.47 -5.96
CA SER A 22 2.26 -31.99 -6.81
C SER A 22 1.77 -31.63 -8.21
N LEU A 23 0.92 -32.47 -8.81
CA LEU A 23 0.32 -32.23 -10.12
C LEU A 23 -0.53 -30.95 -10.13
N ARG A 24 -1.27 -30.68 -9.05
CA ARG A 24 -2.06 -29.44 -8.92
C ARG A 24 -1.18 -28.19 -8.88
N ILE A 25 -0.05 -28.23 -8.17
CA ILE A 25 0.93 -27.11 -8.15
C ILE A 25 1.54 -26.92 -9.54
N LEU A 26 1.93 -28.01 -10.21
CA LEU A 26 2.52 -27.96 -11.55
C LEU A 26 1.53 -27.40 -12.58
N LEU A 27 0.26 -27.79 -12.50
CA LEU A 27 -0.78 -27.29 -13.38
C LEU A 27 -1.02 -25.79 -13.12
N PHE A 28 -1.04 -25.38 -11.85
CA PHE A 28 -1.16 -23.97 -11.48
C PHE A 28 -0.01 -23.11 -12.03
N ILE A 29 1.24 -23.54 -11.87
CA ILE A 29 2.39 -22.78 -12.39
C ILE A 29 2.35 -22.71 -13.92
N GLY A 30 1.96 -23.81 -14.58
CA GLY A 30 1.79 -23.85 -16.03
C GLY A 30 0.74 -22.85 -16.53
N LEU A 31 -0.42 -22.76 -15.86
CA LEU A 31 -1.47 -21.81 -16.21
C LEU A 31 -1.02 -20.35 -16.07
N ILE A 32 -0.23 -20.02 -15.04
CA ILE A 32 0.33 -18.67 -14.88
C ILE A 32 1.25 -18.33 -16.04
N ILE A 33 2.16 -19.23 -16.40
CA ILE A 33 3.10 -19.03 -17.50
C ILE A 33 2.34 -18.78 -18.81
N PHE A 34 1.33 -19.60 -19.10
CA PHE A 34 0.47 -19.41 -20.28
C PHE A 34 -0.30 -18.09 -20.23
N ALA A 35 -0.80 -17.67 -19.06
CA ALA A 35 -1.50 -16.39 -18.92
C ALA A 35 -0.59 -15.20 -19.22
N VAL A 36 0.66 -15.24 -18.75
CA VAL A 36 1.65 -14.20 -19.04
C VAL A 36 2.01 -14.20 -20.53
N LEU A 37 2.21 -15.37 -21.14
CA LEU A 37 2.47 -15.47 -22.58
C LEU A 37 1.34 -14.88 -23.42
N PHE A 38 0.08 -15.19 -23.11
CA PHE A 38 -1.07 -14.62 -23.81
C PHE A 38 -1.23 -13.12 -23.57
N ALA A 39 -0.86 -12.60 -22.39
CA ALA A 39 -0.87 -11.17 -22.10
C ALA A 39 0.15 -10.42 -22.96
N ILE A 40 1.38 -10.95 -23.06
CA ILE A 40 2.43 -10.39 -23.92
C ILE A 40 2.02 -10.43 -25.40
N ALA A 41 1.30 -11.48 -25.81
CA ALA A 41 0.77 -11.62 -27.16
C ALA A 41 -0.46 -10.72 -27.45
N GLY A 42 -0.89 -9.87 -26.50
CA GLY A 42 -2.04 -8.98 -26.65
C GLY A 42 -3.41 -9.67 -26.59
N LYS A 43 -3.45 -10.98 -26.26
CA LYS A 43 -4.69 -11.78 -26.21
C LYS A 43 -5.33 -11.76 -24.82
N PHE A 44 -5.64 -10.57 -24.32
CA PHE A 44 -6.22 -10.38 -22.98
C PHE A 44 -7.54 -11.14 -22.75
N LEU A 45 -8.32 -11.38 -23.81
CA LEU A 45 -9.55 -12.16 -23.72
C LEU A 45 -9.29 -13.62 -23.30
N LEU A 46 -8.13 -14.20 -23.68
CA LEU A 46 -7.74 -15.55 -23.28
C LEU A 46 -7.03 -15.58 -21.92
N THR A 47 -6.45 -14.46 -21.48
CA THR A 47 -5.80 -14.39 -20.16
C THR A 47 -6.81 -14.38 -19.02
N LEU A 48 -7.96 -13.73 -19.22
CA LEU A 48 -9.03 -13.61 -18.21
C LEU A 48 -9.57 -14.96 -17.70
N PRO A 49 -10.03 -15.89 -18.55
CA PRO A 49 -10.48 -17.20 -18.07
C PRO A 49 -9.33 -18.00 -17.46
N LEU A 50 -8.10 -17.80 -17.94
CA LEU A 50 -6.93 -18.53 -17.46
C LEU A 50 -6.48 -18.07 -16.06
N THR A 51 -6.59 -16.79 -15.75
CA THR A 51 -6.32 -16.24 -14.41
C THR A 51 -7.40 -16.64 -13.41
N ILE A 52 -8.67 -16.68 -13.83
CA ILE A 52 -9.77 -17.18 -12.98
C ILE A 52 -9.57 -18.67 -12.69
N ALA A 53 -9.21 -19.47 -13.71
CA ALA A 53 -8.95 -20.89 -13.56
C ALA A 53 -7.74 -21.17 -12.64
N SER A 54 -6.65 -20.41 -12.79
CA SER A 54 -5.49 -20.54 -11.91
C SER A 54 -5.86 -20.18 -10.46
N LEU A 55 -6.61 -19.10 -10.26
CA LEU A 55 -7.05 -18.68 -8.93
C LEU A 55 -7.98 -19.70 -8.26
N ALA A 56 -8.84 -20.39 -9.01
CA ALA A 56 -9.72 -21.44 -8.48
C ALA A 56 -8.95 -22.71 -8.05
N LEU A 57 -7.80 -23.01 -8.67
CA LEU A 57 -6.96 -24.15 -8.33
C LEU A 57 -6.15 -23.95 -7.05
N LEU A 58 -5.81 -22.69 -6.74
CA LEU A 58 -5.47 -22.28 -5.40
C LEU A 58 -6.74 -22.38 -4.58
N LYS A 59 -7.00 -23.51 -3.92
CA LYS A 59 -7.90 -23.53 -2.76
C LYS A 59 -7.28 -22.61 -1.71
N LEU A 60 -7.47 -21.29 -1.85
CA LEU A 60 -7.07 -20.25 -0.92
C LEU A 60 -7.89 -20.49 0.34
N LYS A 61 -7.35 -21.35 1.20
CA LYS A 61 -8.00 -21.76 2.44
C LYS A 61 -8.09 -20.50 3.31
N GLY A 62 -9.23 -19.82 3.27
CA GLY A 62 -9.49 -18.57 4.00
C GLY A 62 -9.52 -17.27 3.18
N LEU A 63 -9.43 -17.32 1.84
CA LEU A 63 -9.62 -16.14 0.97
C LEU A 63 -10.65 -16.44 -0.13
N SER A 64 -11.93 -16.46 0.25
CA SER A 64 -13.08 -16.53 -0.66
C SER A 64 -13.16 -15.28 -1.54
N LEU A 65 -13.80 -15.41 -2.72
CA LEU A 65 -14.13 -14.26 -3.58
C LEU A 65 -14.87 -13.15 -2.80
N PHE A 66 -15.74 -13.52 -1.87
CA PHE A 66 -16.41 -12.56 -1.00
C PHE A 66 -15.46 -11.83 -0.05
N GLN A 67 -14.42 -12.51 0.46
CA GLN A 67 -13.41 -11.88 1.31
C GLN A 67 -12.52 -10.93 0.51
N LEU A 68 -12.22 -11.25 -0.75
CA LEU A 68 -11.55 -10.34 -1.68
C LEU A 68 -12.37 -9.07 -1.93
N ILE A 69 -13.69 -9.21 -2.14
CA ILE A 69 -14.61 -8.07 -2.31
C ILE A 69 -14.71 -7.24 -1.01
N SER A 70 -14.83 -7.89 0.14
CA SER A 70 -14.87 -7.22 1.45
C SER A 70 -13.56 -6.47 1.74
N LEU A 71 -12.41 -7.06 1.39
CA LEU A 71 -11.11 -6.42 1.53
C LEU A 71 -10.98 -5.20 0.61
N TYR A 72 -11.42 -5.33 -0.65
CA TYR A 72 -11.46 -4.20 -1.58
C TYR A 72 -12.29 -3.04 -1.03
N ARG A 73 -13.48 -3.31 -0.46
CA ARG A 73 -14.30 -2.29 0.20
C ARG A 73 -13.60 -1.67 1.41
N LEU A 74 -12.97 -2.48 2.25
CA LEU A 74 -12.23 -1.98 3.41
C LEU A 74 -11.10 -1.04 2.98
N ILE A 75 -10.32 -1.42 1.97
CA ILE A 75 -9.26 -0.58 1.41
C ILE A 75 -9.85 0.72 0.85
N GLN A 76 -11.00 0.65 0.17
CA GLN A 76 -11.67 1.84 -0.34
C GLN A 76 -12.12 2.78 0.80
N THR A 77 -12.69 2.22 1.87
CA THR A 77 -13.07 3.00 3.07
C THR A 77 -11.85 3.64 3.72
N LEU A 78 -10.76 2.88 3.92
CA LEU A 78 -9.52 3.40 4.49
C LEU A 78 -8.86 4.48 3.62
N ARG A 79 -8.95 4.36 2.29
CA ARG A 79 -8.46 5.39 1.36
C ARG A 79 -9.30 6.67 1.45
N ASN A 80 -10.63 6.52 1.59
CA ASN A 80 -11.55 7.65 1.66
C ASN A 80 -11.53 8.37 3.02
N THR A 81 -11.07 7.75 4.10
CA THR A 81 -11.02 8.39 5.44
C THR A 81 -9.89 9.41 5.58
N GLY A 82 -8.96 9.51 4.62
CA GLY A 82 -7.91 10.53 4.60
C GLY A 82 -6.91 10.48 5.78
N ARG A 83 -7.07 9.53 6.71
CA ARG A 83 -6.22 9.33 7.90
C ARG A 83 -4.90 8.61 7.58
N PHE A 84 -4.78 8.04 6.39
CA PHE A 84 -3.60 7.29 5.93
C PHE A 84 -3.01 7.94 4.67
N SER A 85 -2.44 9.14 4.82
CA SER A 85 -1.56 9.71 3.81
C SER A 85 -0.12 9.43 4.21
N PHE A 86 0.48 8.37 3.65
CA PHE A 86 1.89 8.09 3.84
C PHE A 86 2.70 8.97 2.89
N ASN A 87 3.17 10.12 3.39
CA ASN A 87 4.31 10.88 2.87
C ASN A 87 4.61 10.67 1.36
N ASN A 88 3.83 11.32 0.49
CA ASN A 88 4.15 11.41 -0.93
C ASN A 88 5.37 12.33 -1.10
N LYS A 89 6.58 11.77 -1.00
CA LYS A 89 7.83 12.43 -1.43
C LYS A 89 7.95 12.59 -2.95
N ASN A 90 6.96 12.13 -3.74
CA ASN A 90 6.90 12.36 -5.18
C ASN A 90 6.08 13.62 -5.47
N SER A 91 6.82 14.73 -5.51
CA SER A 91 6.44 16.05 -5.98
C SER A 91 6.01 16.06 -7.45
N SER A 92 4.79 16.52 -7.72
CA SER A 92 4.49 17.32 -8.94
C SER A 92 3.14 18.06 -8.89
N ASN A 93 2.38 17.99 -7.80
CA ASN A 93 1.18 18.81 -7.58
C ASN A 93 0.99 19.04 -6.08
N VAL A 94 1.91 19.78 -5.47
CA VAL A 94 1.84 20.12 -4.04
C VAL A 94 1.27 21.52 -3.94
N SER A 95 0.05 21.64 -3.43
CA SER A 95 -0.33 22.82 -2.64
C SER A 95 0.48 22.76 -1.35
N SER A 96 1.80 23.00 -1.45
CA SER A 96 2.71 23.06 -0.30
C SER A 96 2.36 24.31 0.47
N MET A 97 2.21 24.20 1.79
CA MET A 97 1.93 25.35 2.64
C MET A 97 2.95 26.46 2.40
N THR A 98 2.47 27.68 2.19
CA THR A 98 3.33 28.84 1.98
C THR A 98 4.01 29.25 3.30
N THR A 99 5.18 29.88 3.23
CA THR A 99 5.88 30.38 4.43
C THR A 99 5.00 31.32 5.25
N LEU A 100 4.28 32.22 4.56
CA LEU A 100 3.32 33.15 5.19
C LEU A 100 2.18 32.43 5.92
N GLU A 101 1.65 31.35 5.36
CA GLU A 101 0.63 30.52 6.04
C GLU A 101 1.22 29.80 7.25
N ALA A 102 2.44 29.27 7.12
CA ALA A 102 3.11 28.58 8.23
C ALA A 102 3.36 29.52 9.42
N TYR A 103 3.79 30.77 9.17
CA TYR A 103 3.92 31.81 10.19
C TYR A 103 2.59 32.12 10.88
N LYS A 104 1.50 32.28 10.10
CA LYS A 104 0.15 32.50 10.64
C LYS A 104 -0.35 31.32 11.48
N ILE A 105 -0.09 30.08 11.07
CA ILE A 105 -0.51 28.87 11.80
C ILE A 105 0.20 28.75 13.15
N LEU A 106 1.49 29.11 13.21
CA LEU A 106 2.24 29.16 14.47
C LEU A 106 1.96 30.42 15.29
N ASN A 107 1.14 31.34 14.76
CA ASN A 107 0.87 32.65 15.35
C ASN A 107 2.17 33.43 15.63
N LEU A 108 3.08 33.43 14.64
CA LEU A 108 4.35 34.13 14.66
C LEU A 108 4.40 35.15 13.53
N GLU A 109 5.07 36.27 13.76
CA GLU A 109 5.34 37.25 12.70
C GLU A 109 6.71 36.98 12.06
N PRO A 110 6.85 37.13 10.73
CA PRO A 110 8.14 37.11 10.06
C PRO A 110 8.94 38.36 10.48
N SER A 111 9.68 38.25 11.57
CA SER A 111 10.56 39.30 12.08
C SER A 111 12.00 38.82 12.05
N GLU A 112 12.94 39.74 11.81
CA GLU A 112 14.38 39.49 11.76
C GLU A 112 14.95 38.86 13.05
N ASN A 113 14.25 38.97 14.18
CA ASN A 113 14.68 38.47 15.50
C ASN A 113 14.13 37.08 15.85
N LEU A 114 13.52 36.36 14.91
CA LEU A 114 12.89 35.08 15.21
C LEU A 114 13.94 33.97 15.41
N THR A 115 13.93 33.34 16.59
CA THR A 115 14.86 32.23 16.91
C THR A 115 14.17 30.87 16.83
N LYS A 116 14.96 29.82 16.56
CA LYS A 116 14.48 28.42 16.52
C LYS A 116 13.79 28.01 17.83
N GLU A 117 14.21 28.57 18.95
CA GLU A 117 13.61 28.31 20.27
C GLU A 117 12.19 28.89 20.38
N MET A 118 11.97 30.11 19.87
CA MET A 118 10.64 30.74 19.85
C MET A 118 9.65 29.94 19.00
N VAL A 119 10.10 29.47 17.83
CA VAL A 119 9.30 28.59 16.94
C VAL A 119 8.92 27.30 17.67
N ASN A 120 9.87 26.65 18.34
CA ASN A 120 9.60 25.41 19.06
C ASN A 120 8.66 25.62 20.26
N LYS A 121 8.78 26.74 20.98
CA LYS A 121 7.87 27.09 22.08
C LYS A 121 6.44 27.31 21.59
N ALA A 122 6.25 28.04 20.49
CA ALA A 122 4.93 28.25 19.89
C ALA A 122 4.33 26.92 19.42
N TYR A 123 5.12 26.10 18.72
CA TYR A 123 4.74 24.76 18.30
C TYR A 123 4.26 23.88 19.48
N VAL A 124 5.05 23.78 20.56
CA VAL A 124 4.68 22.97 21.73
C VAL A 124 3.39 23.47 22.39
N ASN A 125 3.19 24.79 22.47
CA ASN A 125 1.98 25.37 23.05
C ASN A 125 0.71 25.05 22.24
N ILE A 126 0.80 25.07 20.91
CA ILE A 126 -0.30 24.70 20.02
C ILE A 126 -0.53 23.19 20.09
N GLN A 127 0.53 22.40 19.95
CA GLN A 127 0.48 20.94 19.94
C GLN A 127 -0.12 20.36 21.22
N LYS A 128 0.17 20.95 22.39
CA LYS A 128 -0.45 20.56 23.68
C LYS A 128 -1.97 20.72 23.70
N LYS A 129 -2.56 21.60 22.88
CA LYS A 129 -4.01 21.82 22.80
C LYS A 129 -4.70 20.90 21.80
N ILE A 130 -3.97 20.46 20.76
CA ILE A 130 -4.52 19.71 19.62
C ILE A 130 -3.94 18.30 19.49
N HIS A 131 -3.24 17.81 20.53
CA HIS A 131 -2.59 16.51 20.47
C HIS A 131 -3.63 15.40 20.23
N PRO A 132 -3.37 14.44 19.32
CA PRO A 132 -4.29 13.34 19.05
C PRO A 132 -4.63 12.49 20.30
N ASP A 133 -3.75 12.47 21.31
CA ASP A 133 -4.00 11.79 22.59
C ASP A 133 -5.08 12.46 23.44
N ILE A 134 -5.31 13.76 23.24
CA ILE A 134 -6.36 14.51 23.93
C ILE A 134 -7.67 14.41 23.12
N SER A 135 -7.57 14.54 21.80
CA SER A 135 -8.69 14.34 20.89
C SER A 135 -8.23 13.68 19.60
N PRO A 136 -8.72 12.46 19.28
CA PRO A 136 -8.38 11.78 18.03
C PRO A 136 -8.94 12.49 16.78
N GLU A 137 -9.81 13.48 16.97
CA GLU A 137 -10.38 14.31 15.90
C GLU A 137 -9.44 15.44 15.46
N THR A 138 -8.53 15.90 16.33
CA THR A 138 -7.58 16.99 16.02
C THR A 138 -6.30 16.51 15.33
N ALA A 139 -6.20 15.21 14.99
CA ALA A 139 -5.04 14.63 14.33
C ALA A 139 -4.64 15.36 13.02
N ARG A 140 -5.62 15.83 12.24
CA ARG A 140 -5.37 16.59 11.01
C ARG A 140 -4.76 17.97 11.31
N LEU A 141 -5.26 18.66 12.34
CA LEU A 141 -4.73 19.95 12.75
C LEU A 141 -3.30 19.82 13.25
N SER A 142 -3.03 18.76 14.02
CA SER A 142 -1.67 18.45 14.48
C SER A 142 -0.71 18.21 13.31
N ALA A 143 -1.14 17.49 12.27
CA ALA A 143 -0.32 17.29 11.08
C ALA A 143 0.01 18.60 10.34
N ILE A 144 -0.97 19.50 10.20
CA ILE A 144 -0.75 20.83 9.59
C ILE A 144 0.22 21.68 10.42
N VAL A 145 0.11 21.63 11.76
CA VAL A 145 1.04 22.35 12.66
C VAL A 145 2.46 21.78 12.60
N ASN A 146 2.61 20.47 12.42
CA ASN A 146 3.93 19.84 12.19
C ASN A 146 4.54 20.34 10.87
N GLU A 147 3.77 20.35 9.79
CA GLU A 147 4.20 20.88 8.50
C GLU A 147 4.60 22.36 8.61
N ALA A 148 3.87 23.15 9.41
CA ALA A 148 4.14 24.59 9.59
C ALA A 148 5.48 24.82 10.30
N LYS A 149 5.76 24.00 11.32
CA LYS A 149 7.06 23.99 11.99
C LYS A 149 8.18 23.64 11.02
N GLU A 150 8.01 22.62 10.18
CA GLU A 150 9.05 22.23 9.20
C GLU A 150 9.32 23.33 8.18
N VAL A 151 8.28 23.97 7.64
CA VAL A 151 8.41 25.08 6.69
C VAL A 151 9.13 26.28 7.32
N VAL A 152 8.73 26.71 8.52
CA VAL A 152 9.36 27.86 9.21
C VAL A 152 10.81 27.56 9.61
N LEU A 153 11.11 26.33 10.05
CA LEU A 153 12.49 25.94 10.38
C LEU A 153 13.39 25.88 9.14
N LYS A 154 12.82 25.55 7.98
CA LYS A 154 13.53 25.58 6.70
C LYS A 154 13.78 27.01 6.22
N ASP A 155 12.86 27.92 6.45
CA ASP A 155 13.00 29.35 6.11
C ASP A 155 14.06 30.06 6.99
N LEU A 156 14.17 29.63 8.26
CA LEU A 156 15.14 30.15 9.23
C LEU A 156 16.53 29.49 9.14
N SER A 157 16.71 28.46 8.30
CA SER A 157 17.98 27.73 8.15
C SER A 157 18.84 28.28 7.02
#